data_AF-A0A383CHP4-F1
#
_entry.id   AF-A0A383CHP4-F1
#
_cell.length_a   1.000
_cell.length_b   1.000
_cell.length_c   1.000
_cell.angle_alpha   90.00
_cell.angle_beta   90.00
_cell.angle_gamma   90.00
#
_symmetry.space_group_name_H-M   'P 1'
#
loop_
_entity.id
_entity.type
_entity.pdbx_description
1 polymer ?
#
loop_
_entity_poly.entity_id
_entity_poly.type
_entity_poly.pdbx_seq_one_letter_code
_entity_poly.pdbx_strand_id
1 'polypeptide(L)'
;MATPANIAFSNIDSLAVVAAWTGLLCFSLQIYFDLSGYADMALGIGRMLGFRLPENFNSPYAADSFQEFWRRWNMSLTNWCSTYLGLSLKETSKTTVSNPATVSVVLLFVIICLWHGPSWGVFIWGAVHAVFIVLERTRWGVTLSRWPTALRHLYLLVLVNAAWVFFRTDTLNDALRFFQALGGFGAAGLDSVPLPIFASTWAALIVGLLSTVPMLPTIGRWSVTVDALATALQMIVTTAA
;
A
#
# COMPACT_ATOMS: atom_id res chain seq x y z
N MET A 1 12.72 -1.69 -10.29
CA MET A 1 12.62 -1.04 -8.96
C MET A 1 13.22 -1.88 -7.84
N ALA A 2 13.25 -3.22 -7.95
CA ALA A 2 13.82 -4.09 -6.91
C ALA A 2 15.32 -3.87 -6.64
N THR A 3 16.16 -3.70 -7.68
CA THR A 3 17.62 -3.58 -7.48
C THR A 3 18.02 -2.35 -6.66
N PRO A 4 17.58 -1.12 -6.97
CA PRO A 4 17.91 0.05 -6.15
C PRO A 4 17.36 -0.04 -4.72
N ALA A 5 16.15 -0.60 -4.55
CA ALA A 5 15.56 -0.85 -3.24
C ALA A 5 16.44 -1.79 -2.41
N ASN A 6 16.79 -2.96 -2.95
CA ASN A 6 17.61 -3.93 -2.25
C ASN A 6 18.98 -3.38 -1.87
N ILE A 7 19.65 -2.67 -2.78
CA ILE A 7 20.96 -2.06 -2.47
C ILE A 7 20.82 -1.05 -1.33
N ALA A 8 19.76 -0.24 -1.32
CA ALA A 8 19.55 0.72 -0.24
C ALA A 8 19.38 0.02 1.12
N PHE A 9 18.45 -0.95 1.20
CA PHE A 9 18.16 -1.65 2.46
C PHE A 9 19.29 -2.61 2.91
N SER A 10 20.20 -3.02 2.02
CA SER A 10 21.37 -3.83 2.39
C SER A 10 22.62 -3.02 2.76
N ASN A 11 22.66 -1.71 2.47
CA ASN A 11 23.83 -0.86 2.70
C ASN A 11 23.48 0.37 3.56
N ILE A 12 22.68 0.18 4.61
CA ILE A 12 22.09 1.27 5.40
C ILE A 12 23.16 2.21 6.00
N ASP A 13 24.28 1.65 6.43
CA ASP A 13 25.36 2.39 7.09
C ASP A 13 26.06 3.42 6.17
N SER A 14 25.96 3.25 4.86
CA SER A 14 26.62 4.09 3.86
C SER A 14 25.65 4.81 2.92
N LEU A 15 24.36 4.88 3.31
CA LEU A 15 23.34 5.60 2.54
C LEU A 15 23.45 7.12 2.67
N ALA A 16 23.63 7.80 1.55
CA ALA A 16 23.35 9.23 1.43
C ALA A 16 21.82 9.51 1.44
N VAL A 17 21.43 10.75 1.75
CA VAL A 17 20.02 11.19 1.82
C VAL A 17 19.25 10.88 0.54
N VAL A 18 19.79 11.30 -0.62
CA VAL A 18 19.13 11.10 -1.92
C VAL A 18 18.98 9.61 -2.21
N ALA A 19 19.98 8.81 -1.84
CA ALA A 19 19.95 7.37 -2.00
C ALA A 19 18.89 6.72 -1.10
N ALA A 20 18.80 7.11 0.17
CA ALA A 20 17.81 6.60 1.11
C ALA A 20 16.37 6.86 0.62
N TRP A 21 16.07 8.10 0.20
CA TRP A 21 14.76 8.44 -0.37
C TRP A 21 14.47 7.70 -1.66
N THR A 22 15.44 7.61 -2.57
CA THR A 22 15.27 6.89 -3.84
C THR A 22 15.02 5.40 -3.61
N GLY A 23 15.78 4.77 -2.71
CA GLY A 23 15.63 3.38 -2.31
C GLY A 23 14.27 3.10 -1.67
N LEU A 24 13.82 3.99 -0.79
CA LEU A 24 12.51 3.87 -0.14
C LEU A 24 11.36 3.96 -1.14
N LEU A 25 11.39 4.94 -2.05
CA LEU A 25 10.37 5.08 -3.10
C LEU A 25 10.39 3.89 -4.07
N CYS A 26 11.58 3.40 -4.43
CA CYS A 26 11.73 2.18 -5.22
C CYS A 26 11.10 0.98 -4.50
N PHE A 27 11.32 0.85 -3.19
CA PHE A 27 10.75 -0.25 -2.40
C PHE A 27 9.23 -0.15 -2.34
N SER A 28 8.67 1.03 -2.08
CA SER A 28 7.21 1.26 -2.07
C SER A 28 6.56 0.85 -3.39
N LEU A 29 7.12 1.28 -4.52
CA LEU A 29 6.59 0.86 -5.82
C LEU A 29 6.82 -0.63 -6.10
N GLN A 30 7.96 -1.18 -5.70
CA GLN A 30 8.24 -2.61 -5.82
C GLN A 30 7.19 -3.44 -5.10
N ILE A 31 6.98 -3.22 -3.80
CA ILE A 31 6.03 -4.02 -3.01
C ILE A 31 4.61 -3.94 -3.60
N TYR A 32 4.22 -2.76 -4.09
CA TYR A 32 2.92 -2.59 -4.75
C TYR A 32 2.84 -3.35 -6.07
N PHE A 33 3.78 -3.18 -6.98
CA PHE A 33 3.73 -3.82 -8.30
C PHE A 33 3.92 -5.34 -8.23
N ASP A 34 4.73 -5.83 -7.30
CA ASP A 34 4.89 -7.26 -7.07
C ASP A 34 3.54 -7.86 -6.60
N LEU A 35 2.94 -7.30 -5.55
CA LEU A 35 1.67 -7.82 -5.00
C LEU A 35 0.47 -7.62 -5.93
N SER A 36 0.34 -6.46 -6.58
CA SER A 36 -0.74 -6.21 -7.54
C SER A 36 -0.58 -7.06 -8.79
N GLY A 37 0.63 -7.23 -9.31
CA GLY A 37 0.89 -8.11 -10.44
C GLY A 37 0.51 -9.56 -10.17
N TYR A 38 0.84 -10.10 -8.99
CA TYR A 38 0.40 -11.44 -8.57
C TYR A 38 -1.13 -11.54 -8.47
N ALA A 39 -1.78 -10.51 -7.91
CA ALA A 39 -3.24 -10.47 -7.82
C ALA A 39 -3.88 -10.45 -9.22
N ASP A 40 -3.39 -9.63 -10.14
CA ASP A 40 -3.91 -9.51 -11.51
C ASP A 40 -3.74 -10.81 -12.31
N MET A 41 -2.60 -11.50 -12.13
CA MET A 41 -2.41 -12.84 -12.69
C MET A 41 -3.44 -13.83 -12.15
N ALA A 42 -3.73 -13.81 -10.84
CA ALA A 42 -4.75 -14.64 -10.23
C ALA A 42 -6.16 -14.32 -10.76
N LEU A 43 -6.50 -13.04 -10.94
CA LEU A 43 -7.77 -12.62 -11.56
C LEU A 43 -7.88 -13.14 -13.00
N GLY A 44 -6.82 -13.02 -13.80
CA GLY A 44 -6.75 -13.52 -15.17
C GLY A 44 -6.97 -15.03 -15.25
N ILE A 45 -6.26 -15.79 -14.42
CA ILE A 45 -6.42 -17.25 -14.32
C ILE A 45 -7.82 -17.63 -13.84
N GLY A 46 -8.35 -16.93 -12.82
CA GLY A 46 -9.71 -17.11 -12.34
C GLY A 46 -10.73 -16.98 -13.47
N ARG A 47 -10.63 -15.92 -14.28
CA ARG A 47 -11.51 -15.69 -15.43
C ARG A 47 -11.39 -16.79 -16.49
N MET A 48 -10.18 -17.28 -16.78
CA MET A 48 -9.97 -18.39 -17.71
C MET A 48 -10.62 -19.70 -17.22
N LEU A 49 -10.71 -19.89 -15.90
CA LEU A 49 -11.36 -21.04 -15.27
C LEU A 49 -12.86 -20.83 -14.98
N GLY A 50 -13.43 -19.69 -15.38
CA GLY A 50 -14.85 -19.36 -15.16
C GLY A 50 -15.17 -18.80 -13.77
N PHE A 51 -14.17 -18.49 -12.94
CA PHE A 51 -14.34 -17.86 -11.63
C PHE A 51 -14.22 -16.33 -11.73
N ARG A 52 -15.09 -15.61 -11.01
CA ARG A 52 -14.97 -14.17 -10.79
C ARG A 52 -14.42 -13.89 -9.39
N LEU A 53 -13.11 -13.67 -9.32
CA LEU A 53 -12.41 -13.32 -8.09
C LEU A 53 -12.53 -11.81 -7.81
N PRO A 54 -12.58 -11.38 -6.53
CA PRO A 54 -12.60 -9.97 -6.17
C PRO A 54 -11.24 -9.31 -6.42
N GLU A 55 -11.26 -8.06 -6.88
CA GLU A 55 -10.08 -7.21 -7.04
C GLU A 55 -9.33 -7.02 -5.72
N ASN A 56 -7.99 -6.99 -5.76
CA ASN A 56 -7.19 -6.86 -4.54
C ASN A 56 -6.59 -5.46 -4.33
N PHE A 57 -6.35 -4.71 -5.40
CA PHE A 57 -5.77 -3.36 -5.33
C PHE A 57 -6.55 -2.35 -6.18
N ASN A 58 -6.65 -1.10 -5.71
CA ASN A 58 -7.31 -0.03 -6.43
C ASN A 58 -6.60 1.31 -6.25
N SER A 59 -5.44 1.47 -6.91
CA SER A 59 -4.60 2.68 -6.86
C SER A 59 -4.38 3.18 -5.42
N PRO A 60 -3.82 2.37 -4.52
CA PRO A 60 -3.73 2.69 -3.09
C PRO A 60 -2.92 3.96 -2.81
N TYR A 61 -1.87 4.21 -3.57
CA TYR A 61 -1.09 5.44 -3.43
C TYR A 61 -1.82 6.70 -3.87
N ALA A 62 -2.97 6.60 -4.56
CA ALA A 62 -3.82 7.74 -4.88
C ALA A 62 -4.71 8.20 -3.71
N ALA A 63 -4.71 7.47 -2.59
CA ALA A 63 -5.49 7.81 -1.41
C ALA A 63 -5.05 9.14 -0.76
N ASP A 64 -5.94 9.73 0.04
CA ASP A 64 -5.66 10.95 0.82
C ASP A 64 -5.88 10.77 2.35
N SER A 65 -6.06 9.53 2.79
CA SER A 65 -6.14 9.09 4.19
C SER A 65 -5.69 7.64 4.35
N PHE A 66 -5.28 7.23 5.55
CA PHE A 66 -4.92 5.85 5.87
C PHE A 66 -6.10 4.91 5.69
N GLN A 67 -7.30 5.36 6.08
CA GLN A 67 -8.49 4.58 5.89
C GLN A 67 -8.78 4.31 4.41
N GLU A 68 -8.64 5.33 3.55
CA GLU A 68 -8.79 5.15 2.11
C GLU A 68 -7.68 4.28 1.52
N PHE A 69 -6.44 4.44 1.96
CA PHE A 69 -5.31 3.60 1.54
C PHE A 69 -5.61 2.12 1.75
N TRP A 70 -6.05 1.74 2.95
CA TRP A 70 -6.39 0.35 3.28
C TRP A 70 -7.68 -0.15 2.63
N ARG A 71 -8.59 0.75 2.23
CA ARG A 71 -9.74 0.39 1.37
C ARG A 71 -9.33 0.13 -0.08
N ARG A 72 -8.09 0.46 -0.46
CA ARG A 72 -7.53 0.30 -1.81
C ARG A 72 -6.35 -0.68 -1.85
N TRP A 73 -5.82 -1.08 -0.70
CA TRP A 73 -4.67 -1.98 -0.54
C TRP A 73 -5.11 -3.33 0.02
N ASN A 74 -4.79 -4.42 -0.67
CA ASN A 74 -5.11 -5.79 -0.24
C ASN A 74 -6.58 -5.95 0.21
N MET A 75 -7.50 -5.49 -0.65
CA MET A 75 -8.94 -5.38 -0.37
C MET A 75 -9.57 -6.74 -0.05
N SER A 76 -9.12 -7.82 -0.70
CA SER A 76 -9.63 -9.17 -0.46
C SER A 76 -9.35 -9.65 0.96
N LEU A 77 -8.15 -9.39 1.51
CA LEU A 77 -7.77 -9.72 2.88
C LEU A 77 -8.62 -8.93 3.88
N THR A 78 -8.73 -7.62 3.68
CA THR A 78 -9.55 -6.76 4.54
C THR A 78 -11.03 -7.20 4.53
N ASN A 79 -11.56 -7.58 3.36
CA ASN A 79 -12.92 -8.09 3.23
C ASN A 79 -13.09 -9.46 3.90
N TRP A 80 -12.10 -10.34 3.79
CA TRP A 80 -12.09 -11.63 4.47
C TRP A 80 -12.14 -11.46 5.99
N CYS A 81 -11.27 -10.62 6.56
CA CYS A 81 -11.31 -10.32 7.99
C CYS A 81 -12.64 -9.70 8.43
N SER A 82 -13.22 -8.81 7.62
CA SER A 82 -14.53 -8.22 7.92
C SER A 82 -15.66 -9.25 7.90
N THR A 83 -15.61 -10.22 6.98
CA THR A 83 -16.69 -11.20 6.78
C THR A 83 -16.60 -12.34 7.78
N TYR A 84 -15.39 -12.86 8.02
CA TYR A 84 -15.19 -14.07 8.82
C TYR A 84 -14.84 -13.79 10.28
N LEU A 85 -14.18 -12.66 10.57
CA LEU A 85 -13.75 -12.32 11.93
C LEU A 85 -14.55 -11.15 12.52
N GLY A 86 -15.43 -10.52 11.73
CA GLY A 86 -16.16 -9.32 12.15
C GLY A 86 -15.25 -8.09 12.35
N LEU A 87 -14.00 -8.14 11.88
CA LEU A 87 -13.01 -7.07 12.05
C LEU A 87 -13.06 -6.15 10.83
N SER A 88 -13.65 -4.97 11.00
CA SER A 88 -13.91 -4.07 9.89
C SER A 88 -13.20 -2.73 10.05
N LEU A 89 -12.73 -2.19 8.92
CA LEU A 89 -12.26 -0.80 8.80
C LEU A 89 -13.40 0.21 8.65
N LYS A 90 -14.67 -0.20 8.71
CA LYS A 90 -15.84 0.69 8.54
C LYS A 90 -15.73 1.95 9.40
N GLU A 91 -16.04 3.09 8.80
CA GLU A 91 -16.19 4.36 9.50
C GLU A 91 -17.26 4.25 10.57
N THR A 92 -17.01 4.90 11.70
CA THR A 92 -17.98 5.02 12.80
C THR A 92 -18.06 6.48 13.18
N SER A 93 -19.29 6.96 13.44
CA SER A 93 -19.53 8.35 13.87
C SER A 93 -19.16 8.61 15.33
N LYS A 94 -18.78 7.57 16.10
CA LYS A 94 -18.49 7.68 17.53
C LYS A 94 -16.99 7.54 17.82
N THR A 95 -16.42 8.54 18.46
CA THR A 95 -14.96 8.79 18.54
C THR A 95 -14.33 8.37 19.86
N THR A 96 -14.76 7.27 20.47
CA THR A 96 -14.19 6.79 21.75
C THR A 96 -13.20 5.66 21.52
N VAL A 97 -12.10 5.62 22.27
CA VAL A 97 -11.10 4.53 22.22
C VAL A 97 -11.73 3.18 22.60
N SER A 98 -12.73 3.20 23.47
CA SER A 98 -13.56 2.03 23.84
C SER A 98 -14.64 1.67 22.81
N ASN A 99 -14.73 2.37 21.67
CA ASN A 99 -15.67 2.00 20.61
C ASN A 99 -15.26 0.63 20.03
N PRO A 100 -16.19 -0.34 19.94
CA PRO A 100 -15.95 -1.63 19.29
C PRO A 100 -15.27 -1.51 17.91
N ALA A 101 -15.61 -0.48 17.14
CA ALA A 101 -14.99 -0.24 15.83
C ALA A 101 -13.50 0.13 15.91
N THR A 102 -13.06 0.83 16.96
CA THR A 102 -11.63 1.14 17.20
C THR A 102 -10.87 -0.12 17.57
N VAL A 103 -11.46 -0.95 18.43
CA VAL A 103 -10.91 -2.26 18.78
C VAL A 103 -10.80 -3.16 17.56
N SER A 104 -11.80 -3.16 16.66
CA SER A 104 -11.76 -3.92 15.41
C SER A 104 -10.59 -3.54 14.51
N VAL A 105 -10.23 -2.25 14.42
CA VAL A 105 -9.05 -1.81 13.64
C VAL A 105 -7.77 -2.36 14.26
N VAL A 106 -7.59 -2.21 15.56
CA VAL A 106 -6.39 -2.70 16.25
C VAL A 106 -6.24 -4.22 16.09
N LEU A 107 -7.33 -4.97 16.34
CA LEU A 107 -7.33 -6.42 16.17
C LEU A 107 -7.07 -6.85 14.72
N LEU A 108 -7.62 -6.11 13.74
CA LEU A 108 -7.36 -6.37 12.32
C LEU A 108 -5.85 -6.32 12.04
N PHE A 109 -5.16 -5.25 12.46
CA PHE A 109 -3.73 -5.13 12.23
C PHE A 109 -2.90 -6.14 13.00
N VAL A 110 -3.32 -6.53 14.22
CA VAL A 110 -2.66 -7.61 14.96
C VAL A 110 -2.74 -8.91 14.16
N ILE A 111 -3.91 -9.26 13.60
CA ILE A 111 -4.08 -10.47 12.79
C ILE A 111 -3.26 -10.40 11.50
N ILE A 112 -3.24 -9.25 10.84
CA ILE A 112 -2.41 -9.03 9.64
C ILE A 112 -0.92 -9.22 9.99
N CYS A 113 -0.44 -8.67 11.10
CA CYS A 113 0.95 -8.84 11.55
C CYS A 113 1.29 -10.30 11.85
N LEU A 114 0.40 -10.99 12.59
CA LEU A 114 0.56 -12.40 12.90
C LEU A 114 0.60 -13.27 11.63
N TRP A 115 -0.15 -12.91 10.60
CA TRP A 115 -0.14 -13.59 9.30
C TRP A 115 1.18 -13.38 8.53
N HIS A 116 1.77 -12.19 8.60
CA HIS A 116 3.03 -11.88 7.93
C HIS A 116 4.27 -12.49 8.62
N GLY A 117 4.20 -12.72 9.94
CA GLY A 117 5.25 -13.38 10.71
C GLY A 117 5.72 -12.58 11.93
N PRO A 118 6.33 -13.24 12.92
CA PRO A 118 6.63 -12.65 14.22
C PRO A 118 7.93 -11.84 14.21
N SER A 119 7.97 -10.72 13.50
CA SER A 119 9.09 -9.76 13.57
C SER A 119 8.65 -8.45 14.24
N TRP A 120 9.55 -7.83 15.00
CA TRP A 120 9.28 -6.54 15.62
C TRP A 120 8.97 -5.44 14.60
N GLY A 121 9.64 -5.46 13.44
CA GLY A 121 9.39 -4.53 12.34
C GLY A 121 7.94 -4.62 11.82
N VAL A 122 7.44 -5.84 11.61
CA VAL A 122 6.06 -6.07 11.16
C VAL A 122 5.05 -5.60 12.21
N PHE A 123 5.27 -5.88 13.50
CA PHE A 123 4.38 -5.40 14.57
C PHE A 123 4.35 -3.88 14.66
N ILE A 124 5.50 -3.21 14.56
CA ILE A 124 5.55 -1.73 14.57
C ILE A 124 4.87 -1.17 13.32
N TRP A 125 5.10 -1.75 12.14
CA TRP A 125 4.42 -1.36 10.91
C TRP A 125 2.89 -1.44 11.06
N GLY A 126 2.36 -2.55 11.61
CA GLY A 126 0.93 -2.69 11.84
C GLY A 126 0.40 -1.73 12.91
N ALA A 127 1.17 -1.49 13.97
CA ALA A 127 0.83 -0.53 15.01
C ALA A 127 0.76 0.90 14.46
N VAL A 128 1.71 1.30 13.60
CA VAL A 128 1.72 2.60 12.92
C VAL A 128 0.43 2.78 12.11
N HIS A 129 0.07 1.80 11.27
CA HIS A 129 -1.15 1.88 10.48
C HIS A 129 -2.42 1.90 11.34
N ALA A 130 -2.51 1.06 12.37
CA ALA A 130 -3.65 1.06 13.29
C ALA A 130 -3.79 2.41 14.01
N VAL A 131 -2.70 2.97 14.53
CA VAL A 131 -2.69 4.26 15.23
C VAL A 131 -3.17 5.37 14.31
N PHE A 132 -2.67 5.47 13.07
CA PHE A 132 -3.10 6.54 12.18
C PHE A 132 -4.56 6.43 11.76
N ILE A 133 -5.10 5.23 11.52
CA ILE A 133 -6.54 5.05 11.26
C ILE A 133 -7.36 5.45 12.48
N VAL A 134 -6.92 5.12 13.69
CA VAL A 134 -7.62 5.51 14.92
C VAL A 134 -7.53 7.03 15.13
N LEU A 135 -6.38 7.66 14.85
CA LEU A 135 -6.21 9.11 14.92
C LEU A 135 -7.11 9.84 13.91
N GLU A 136 -7.27 9.30 12.70
CA GLU A 136 -8.21 9.81 11.68
C GLU A 136 -9.68 9.78 12.16
N ARG A 137 -10.02 8.94 13.14
CA ARG A 137 -11.36 8.93 13.77
C ARG A 137 -11.52 9.95 14.90
N THR A 138 -10.47 10.68 15.26
CA THR A 138 -10.51 11.70 16.32
C THR A 138 -10.65 13.12 15.75
N ARG A 139 -10.58 14.15 16.61
CA ARG A 139 -10.50 15.56 16.19
C ARG A 139 -9.34 15.85 15.24
N TRP A 140 -8.29 15.02 15.28
CA TRP A 140 -7.19 15.12 14.32
C TRP A 140 -7.66 14.87 12.89
N GLY A 141 -8.41 13.80 12.63
CA GLY A 141 -8.96 13.53 11.30
C GLY A 141 -9.93 14.61 10.82
N VAL A 142 -10.73 15.20 11.71
CA VAL A 142 -11.59 16.36 11.40
C VAL A 142 -10.77 17.60 11.02
N THR A 143 -9.58 17.75 11.59
CA THR A 143 -8.65 18.83 11.24
C THR A 143 -7.98 18.54 9.91
N LEU A 144 -7.51 17.31 9.71
CA LEU A 144 -6.84 16.85 8.50
C LEU A 144 -7.79 16.92 7.29
N SER A 145 -9.08 16.64 7.45
CA SER A 145 -10.07 16.75 6.36
C SER A 145 -10.30 18.17 5.87
N ARG A 146 -9.89 19.19 6.64
CA ARG A 146 -9.92 20.61 6.23
C ARG A 146 -8.66 21.03 5.47
N TRP A 147 -7.61 20.20 5.44
CA TRP A 147 -6.42 20.50 4.67
C TRP A 147 -6.68 20.33 3.17
N PRO A 148 -5.98 21.09 2.30
CA PRO A 148 -5.97 20.84 0.87
C PRO A 148 -5.64 19.37 0.56
N THR A 149 -6.33 18.76 -0.41
CA THR A 149 -6.16 17.35 -0.79
C THR A 149 -4.70 17.00 -1.07
N ALA A 150 -3.95 17.88 -1.73
CA ALA A 150 -2.52 17.68 -2.00
C ALA A 150 -1.68 17.52 -0.72
N LEU A 151 -1.98 18.29 0.33
CA LEU A 151 -1.26 18.20 1.61
C LEU A 151 -1.64 16.93 2.38
N ARG A 152 -2.92 16.52 2.33
CA ARG A 152 -3.37 15.26 2.93
C ARG A 152 -2.72 14.04 2.26
N HIS A 153 -2.67 14.08 0.93
CA HIS A 153 -2.01 13.07 0.12
C HIS A 153 -0.50 13.00 0.42
N LEU A 154 0.19 14.14 0.45
CA LEU A 154 1.62 14.18 0.81
C LEU A 154 1.86 13.64 2.24
N TYR A 155 1.02 14.05 3.19
CA TYR A 155 1.05 13.55 4.57
C TYR A 155 0.91 12.03 4.63
N LEU A 156 -0.08 11.47 3.92
CA LEU A 156 -0.26 10.03 3.82
C LEU A 156 0.96 9.34 3.22
N LEU A 157 1.46 9.81 2.08
CA LEU A 157 2.58 9.19 1.37
C LEU A 157 3.83 9.16 2.24
N VAL A 158 4.15 10.26 2.93
CA VAL A 158 5.31 10.30 3.84
C VAL A 158 5.17 9.26 4.94
N LEU A 159 4.01 9.15 5.59
CA LEU A 159 3.82 8.23 6.70
C LEU A 159 3.72 6.76 6.27
N VAL A 160 3.10 6.47 5.12
CA VAL A 160 3.07 5.13 4.53
C VAL A 160 4.48 4.69 4.13
N ASN A 161 5.26 5.57 3.50
CA ASN A 161 6.67 5.28 3.18
C ASN A 161 7.50 5.09 4.46
N ALA A 162 7.30 5.91 5.49
CA ALA A 162 7.96 5.71 6.78
C ALA A 162 7.59 4.35 7.40
N ALA A 163 6.32 3.94 7.33
CA ALA A 163 5.89 2.63 7.80
C ALA A 163 6.61 1.50 7.04
N TRP A 164 6.78 1.63 5.72
CA TRP A 164 7.48 0.64 4.90
C TRP A 164 8.93 0.40 5.32
N VAL A 165 9.61 1.38 5.94
CA VAL A 165 10.95 1.17 6.52
C VAL A 165 10.91 0.06 7.56
N PHE A 166 9.99 0.14 8.54
CA PHE A 166 9.84 -0.89 9.58
C PHE A 166 9.48 -2.26 9.01
N PHE A 167 8.66 -2.28 7.96
CA PHE A 167 8.28 -3.53 7.29
C PHE A 167 9.45 -4.20 6.57
N ARG A 168 10.39 -3.41 6.02
CA ARG A 168 11.47 -3.90 5.16
C ARG A 168 12.75 -4.25 5.90
N THR A 169 13.03 -3.60 7.02
CA THR A 169 14.26 -3.80 7.81
C THR A 169 14.15 -4.99 8.74
N ASP A 170 15.24 -5.73 8.90
CA ASP A 170 15.29 -6.92 9.76
C ASP A 170 15.34 -6.58 11.25
N THR A 171 15.97 -5.45 11.61
CA THR A 171 16.09 -5.00 13.00
C THR A 171 15.59 -3.56 13.22
N LEU A 172 15.21 -3.24 14.46
CA LEU A 172 14.82 -1.88 14.83
C LEU A 172 15.98 -0.88 14.75
N ASN A 173 17.20 -1.37 14.97
CA ASN A 173 18.40 -0.57 14.83
C ASN A 173 18.63 -0.18 13.35
N ASP A 174 18.37 -1.11 12.42
CA ASP A 174 18.45 -0.84 10.99
C ASP A 174 17.38 0.16 10.55
N ALA A 175 16.15 0.04 11.05
CA ALA A 175 15.10 1.04 10.83
C ALA A 175 15.54 2.44 11.31
N LEU A 176 16.09 2.54 12.53
CA LEU A 176 16.57 3.80 13.09
C LEU A 176 17.69 4.41 12.24
N ARG A 177 18.68 3.61 11.83
CA ARG A 177 19.77 4.06 10.94
C ARG A 177 19.23 4.50 9.57
N PHE A 178 18.23 3.82 9.03
CA PHE A 178 17.57 4.22 7.79
C PHE A 178 16.86 5.58 7.95
N PHE A 179 16.17 5.81 9.08
CA PHE A 179 15.57 7.13 9.37
C PHE A 179 16.62 8.24 9.55
N GLN A 180 17.76 7.93 10.17
CA GLN A 180 18.88 8.87 10.25
C GLN A 180 19.40 9.23 8.85
N ALA A 181 19.55 8.25 7.96
CA ALA A 181 19.94 8.48 6.56
C ALA A 181 18.91 9.34 5.80
N LEU A 182 17.61 9.09 5.99
CA LEU A 182 16.54 9.93 5.40
C LEU A 182 16.61 11.40 5.86
N GLY A 183 17.02 11.63 7.12
CA GLY A 183 17.19 12.95 7.72
C GLY A 183 18.54 13.62 7.45
N GLY A 184 19.49 12.93 6.79
CA GLY A 184 20.85 13.46 6.56
C GLY A 184 21.80 13.35 7.73
N PHE A 185 21.44 12.57 8.73
CA PHE A 185 22.28 12.24 9.88
C PHE A 185 22.99 10.88 9.73
N GLY A 186 22.96 10.29 8.53
CA GLY A 186 23.65 9.04 8.22
C GLY A 186 25.17 9.21 8.24
N ALA A 187 25.90 8.12 8.54
CA ALA A 187 27.36 8.11 8.61
C ALA A 187 28.05 8.30 7.25
N ALA A 188 27.29 8.28 6.16
CA ALA A 188 27.77 8.56 4.82
C ALA A 188 28.09 10.05 4.66
N GLY A 189 29.33 10.41 4.94
CA GLY A 189 29.94 11.63 4.40
C GLY A 189 30.06 11.57 2.87
N LEU A 190 31.11 12.16 2.31
CA LEU A 190 31.37 12.15 0.86
C LEU A 190 31.61 10.75 0.26
N ASP A 191 31.86 9.73 1.09
CA ASP A 191 32.10 8.33 0.71
C ASP A 191 30.81 7.48 0.63
N SER A 192 29.68 8.11 0.30
CA SER A 192 28.39 7.42 0.17
C SER A 192 28.44 6.33 -0.92
N VAL A 193 27.84 5.17 -0.65
CA VAL A 193 27.65 4.16 -1.69
C VAL A 193 26.79 4.77 -2.80
N PRO A 194 27.29 4.86 -4.05
CA PRO A 194 26.47 5.28 -5.16
C PRO A 194 25.40 4.21 -5.33
N LEU A 195 24.14 4.55 -5.08
CA LEU A 195 23.08 3.73 -5.66
C LEU A 195 23.27 3.74 -7.18
N PRO A 196 23.03 2.61 -7.87
CA PRO A 196 22.96 2.57 -9.32
C PRO A 196 21.71 3.34 -9.80
N ILE A 197 21.74 4.66 -9.63
CA ILE A 197 20.73 5.59 -10.10
C ILE A 197 21.05 5.90 -11.55
N PHE A 198 20.72 4.95 -12.41
CA PHE A 198 20.78 5.16 -13.85
C PHE A 198 19.55 5.94 -14.33
N ALA A 199 19.61 6.51 -15.53
CA ALA A 199 18.46 7.15 -16.16
C ALA A 199 17.24 6.19 -16.24
N SER A 200 17.49 4.89 -16.38
CA SER A 200 16.45 3.85 -16.34
C SER A 200 15.77 3.73 -14.98
N THR A 201 16.47 3.98 -13.87
CA THR A 201 15.88 4.01 -12.52
C THR A 201 14.89 5.17 -12.40
N TRP A 202 15.28 6.36 -12.85
CA TRP A 202 14.38 7.53 -12.86
C TRP A 202 13.20 7.33 -13.79
N ALA A 203 13.42 6.81 -15.00
CA ALA A 203 12.35 6.50 -15.93
C ALA A 203 11.37 5.48 -15.34
N ALA A 204 11.87 4.42 -14.70
CA ALA A 204 11.05 3.44 -14.02
C ALA A 204 10.23 4.08 -12.88
N LEU A 205 10.86 4.91 -12.02
CA LEU A 205 10.15 5.63 -10.96
C LEU A 205 9.03 6.52 -11.51
N ILE A 206 9.31 7.31 -12.55
CA ILE A 206 8.31 8.19 -13.16
C ILE A 206 7.16 7.37 -13.73
N VAL A 207 7.44 6.33 -14.53
CA VAL A 207 6.41 5.45 -15.09
C VAL A 207 5.59 4.78 -13.99
N GLY A 208 6.25 4.32 -12.93
CA GLY A 208 5.59 3.71 -11.78
C GLY A 208 4.69 4.67 -11.02
N LEU A 209 5.17 5.89 -10.73
CA LEU A 209 4.36 6.91 -10.07
C LEU A 209 3.13 7.27 -10.92
N LEU A 210 3.32 7.41 -12.23
CA LEU A 210 2.22 7.66 -13.16
C LEU A 210 1.21 6.50 -13.17
N SER A 211 1.64 5.25 -13.15
CA SER A 211 0.72 4.10 -13.14
C SER A 211 0.03 3.86 -11.79
N THR A 212 0.54 4.42 -10.69
CA THR A 212 -0.14 4.37 -9.38
C THR A 212 -1.29 5.35 -9.23
N VAL A 213 -1.32 6.40 -10.06
CA VAL A 213 -2.45 7.31 -10.16
C VAL A 213 -3.46 6.66 -11.12
N PRO A 214 -4.78 6.77 -10.89
CA PRO A 214 -5.78 6.31 -11.83
C PRO A 214 -5.76 7.18 -13.10
N MET A 215 -4.73 7.02 -13.95
CA MET A 215 -4.56 7.79 -15.18
C MET A 215 -5.53 7.35 -16.28
N LEU A 216 -6.16 6.18 -16.13
CA LEU A 216 -7.02 5.59 -17.15
C LEU A 216 -8.32 5.04 -16.55
N PRO A 217 -9.24 5.89 -16.06
CA PRO A 217 -10.63 5.48 -15.78
C PRO A 217 -11.32 4.85 -17.01
N THR A 218 -10.74 5.05 -18.20
CA THR A 218 -11.25 4.61 -19.50
C THR A 218 -11.06 3.11 -19.77
N ILE A 219 -10.05 2.45 -19.20
CA ILE A 219 -9.79 1.01 -19.47
C ILE A 219 -10.78 0.11 -18.72
N GLY A 220 -11.27 0.53 -17.55
CA GLY A 220 -12.31 -0.19 -16.80
C GLY A 220 -13.67 -0.29 -17.52
N ARG A 221 -13.88 0.43 -18.63
CA ARG A 221 -15.07 0.28 -19.47
C ARG A 221 -15.02 -0.96 -20.37
N TRP A 222 -13.83 -1.48 -20.68
CA TRP A 222 -13.67 -2.60 -21.61
C TRP A 222 -14.06 -3.96 -21.00
N SER A 223 -13.91 -4.14 -19.68
CA SER A 223 -14.33 -5.37 -18.99
C SER A 223 -15.86 -5.51 -18.94
N VAL A 224 -16.58 -4.41 -18.70
CA VAL A 224 -18.06 -4.40 -18.66
C VAL A 224 -18.66 -4.72 -20.04
N THR A 225 -18.05 -4.24 -21.12
CA THR A 225 -18.53 -4.53 -22.49
C THR A 225 -18.37 -5.99 -22.88
N VAL A 226 -17.31 -6.67 -22.43
CA VAL A 226 -17.09 -8.10 -22.73
C VAL A 226 -18.03 -8.97 -21.91
N ASP A 227 -18.21 -8.67 -20.62
CA ASP A 227 -19.18 -9.39 -19.78
C ASP A 227 -20.63 -9.20 -20.25
N ALA A 228 -20.99 -8.00 -20.70
CA ALA A 228 -22.30 -7.71 -21.27
C ALA A 228 -22.52 -8.45 -22.61
N LEU A 229 -21.51 -8.49 -23.49
CA LEU A 229 -21.55 -9.25 -24.74
C LEU A 229 -21.66 -10.76 -24.50
N ALA A 230 -20.88 -11.30 -23.56
CA ALA A 230 -20.94 -12.71 -23.20
C ALA A 230 -22.33 -13.07 -22.63
N THR A 231 -22.89 -12.24 -21.75
CA THR A 231 -24.22 -12.44 -21.18
C THR A 231 -25.32 -12.32 -22.24
N ALA A 232 -25.21 -11.34 -23.16
CA ALA A 232 -26.16 -11.17 -24.26
C ALA A 232 -26.13 -12.36 -25.24
N LEU A 233 -24.95 -12.84 -25.61
CA LEU A 233 -24.79 -14.03 -26.45
C LEU A 233 -25.37 -15.28 -25.77
N GLN A 234 -25.14 -15.42 -24.48
CA GLN A 234 -25.68 -16.55 -23.71
C GLN A 234 -27.21 -16.52 -23.64
N MET A 235 -27.82 -15.34 -23.50
CA MET A 235 -29.28 -15.16 -23.58
C MET A 235 -29.86 -15.47 -24.97
N ILE A 236 -29.15 -15.12 -26.05
CA ILE A 236 -29.60 -15.42 -27.43
C ILE A 236 -29.57 -16.93 -27.68
N VAL A 237 -28.52 -17.62 -27.24
CA VAL A 237 -28.39 -19.08 -27.43
C VAL A 237 -29.44 -19.85 -26.62
N THR A 238 -29.81 -19.39 -25.42
CA THR A 238 -30.79 -20.08 -24.57
C THR A 238 -32.24 -19.76 -24.92
N THR A 239 -32.53 -18.68 -25.65
CA THR A 239 -33.89 -18.32 -26.11
C THR A 239 -34.21 -18.83 -27.51
N ALA A 240 -33.20 -19.32 -28.25
CA ALA A 240 -33.35 -19.89 -29.58
C ALA A 240 -33.50 -21.43 -29.58
N ALA A 241 -33.57 -22.06 -28.40
CA ALA A 241 -33.83 -23.48 -28.18
C ALA A 241 -35.20 -23.67 -27.52
#